data_AF-A0A9P6BZ46-F1
#
_entry.id   AF-A0A9P6BZ46-F1
#
_cell.length_a   1.000
_cell.length_b   1.000
_cell.length_c   1.000
_cell.angle_alpha   90.00
_cell.angle_beta   90.00
_cell.angle_gamma   90.00
#
_symmetry.space_group_name_H-M   'P 1'
#
loop_
_entity.id
_entity.type
_entity.pdbx_description
1 polymer ?
#
loop_
_entity_poly.entity_id
_entity_poly.type
_entity_poly.pdbx_seq_one_letter_code
_entity_poly.pdbx_strand_id
1 'polypeptide(L)'
;TVWIDLSDSQQGTLASTLIGHHLFLNNAEVLIKGAKAHTSTPQCQHCWHWGHTTDMCCCPVACCPICTSPHSKASHCQLTGCYHGNPKAKPPVPPTPADVSCPHIHACLNCSTKHAADDHHCPYWRHCFNWSWIQ
;
A
#
# COMPACT_ATOMS: atom_id res chain seq x y z
N THR A 1 9.00 3.96 27.08
CA THR A 1 8.91 3.08 25.91
C THR A 1 8.56 3.92 24.70
N VAL A 2 9.30 3.77 23.61
CA VAL A 2 9.02 4.42 22.33
C VAL A 2 8.60 3.34 21.34
N TRP A 3 7.59 3.61 20.54
CA TRP A 3 7.14 2.72 19.48
C TRP A 3 7.73 3.19 18.15
N ILE A 4 8.22 2.25 17.35
CA ILE A 4 8.79 2.51 16.03
C ILE A 4 8.01 1.65 15.05
N ASP A 5 7.45 2.28 14.01
CA ASP A 5 6.83 1.55 12.91
C ASP A 5 7.92 1.01 11.98
N LEU A 6 7.85 -0.28 11.66
CA LEU A 6 8.79 -0.96 10.78
C LEU A 6 8.04 -1.49 9.56
N SER A 7 8.50 -1.14 8.36
CA SER A 7 8.06 -1.82 7.15
C SER A 7 8.80 -3.14 7.04
N ASP A 8 8.06 -4.25 7.01
CA ASP A 8 8.61 -5.60 7.00
C ASP A 8 7.86 -6.49 5.99
N SER A 9 8.42 -7.68 5.73
CA SER A 9 7.67 -8.76 5.11
C SER A 9 6.48 -9.16 5.99
N GLN A 10 5.47 -9.81 5.40
CA GLN A 10 4.34 -10.37 6.16
C GLN A 10 4.80 -11.35 7.27
N GLN A 11 5.99 -11.93 7.13
CA GLN A 11 6.57 -12.88 8.08
C GLN A 11 7.32 -12.18 9.22
N GLY A 12 7.46 -10.85 9.20
CA GLY A 12 8.14 -10.11 10.26
C GLY A 12 9.64 -10.42 10.34
N THR A 13 10.27 -10.74 9.21
CA THR A 13 11.65 -11.26 9.18
C THR A 13 12.63 -10.20 9.68
N LEU A 14 12.49 -8.95 9.25
CA LEU A 14 13.37 -7.85 9.67
C LEU A 14 13.18 -7.52 11.15
N ALA A 15 11.92 -7.41 11.61
CA ALA A 15 11.60 -7.16 13.00
C ALA A 15 12.17 -8.26 13.91
N SER A 16 12.07 -9.52 13.49
CA SER A 16 12.62 -10.66 14.22
C SER A 16 14.14 -10.57 14.35
N THR A 17 14.85 -10.12 13.29
CA THR A 17 16.30 -9.92 13.36
C THR A 17 16.72 -8.77 14.28
N LEU A 18 15.85 -7.81 14.55
CA LEU A 18 16.14 -6.65 15.38
C LEU A 18 15.87 -6.89 16.87
N ILE A 19 15.00 -7.84 17.22
CA ILE A 19 14.71 -8.17 18.62
C ILE A 19 15.99 -8.66 19.32
N GLY A 20 16.31 -8.09 20.48
CA GLY A 20 17.52 -8.41 21.24
C GLY A 20 18.73 -7.55 20.88
N HIS A 21 18.66 -6.75 19.81
CA HIS A 21 19.70 -5.77 19.48
C HIS A 21 19.52 -4.47 20.26
N HIS A 22 20.62 -3.74 20.40
CA HIS A 22 20.69 -2.45 21.06
C HIS A 22 20.76 -1.32 20.03
N LEU A 23 19.99 -0.25 20.25
CA LEU A 23 20.05 1.00 19.47
C LEU A 23 20.53 2.13 20.38
N PHE A 24 21.28 3.08 19.83
CA PHE A 24 21.59 4.33 20.51
C PHE A 24 20.64 5.43 20.04
N LEU A 25 19.81 5.95 20.96
CA LEU A 25 18.90 7.06 20.72
C LEU A 25 19.23 8.18 21.71
N ASN A 26 19.59 9.36 21.21
CA ASN A 26 19.90 10.55 22.03
C ASN A 26 20.86 10.26 23.20
N ASN A 27 22.00 9.63 22.91
CA ASN A 27 23.01 9.21 23.89
C ASN A 27 22.54 8.18 24.93
N ALA A 28 21.38 7.56 24.74
CA ALA A 28 20.91 6.45 25.56
C ALA A 28 20.93 5.15 24.75
N GLU A 29 21.45 4.10 25.37
CA GLU A 29 21.37 2.74 24.85
C GLU A 29 20.01 2.13 25.20
N VAL A 30 19.30 1.62 24.18
CA VAL A 30 17.98 1.01 24.34
C VAL A 30 17.94 -0.37 23.71
N LEU A 31 17.46 -1.35 24.47
CA LEU A 31 17.23 -2.72 24.01
C LEU A 31 15.92 -2.80 23.21
N ILE A 32 15.97 -3.32 21.99
CA ILE A 32 14.79 -3.63 21.20
C ILE A 32 14.14 -4.89 21.78
N LYS A 33 12.89 -4.75 22.24
CA LYS A 33 12.07 -5.86 22.73
C LYS A 33 10.94 -6.14 21.76
N GLY A 34 10.68 -7.43 21.53
CA GLY A 34 9.49 -7.86 20.80
C GLY A 34 8.24 -7.40 21.54
N ALA A 35 7.33 -6.78 20.80
CA ALA A 35 5.98 -6.48 21.29
C ALA A 35 5.04 -7.64 20.95
N LYS A 36 3.93 -7.75 21.69
CA LYS A 36 2.86 -8.67 21.30
C LYS A 36 2.38 -8.26 19.89
N ALA A 37 2.38 -9.21 18.96
CA ALA A 37 1.87 -8.97 17.62
C ALA A 37 0.43 -8.44 17.70
N HIS A 38 0.24 -7.20 17.26
CA HIS A 38 -1.08 -6.67 17.00
C HIS A 38 -1.38 -7.03 15.55
N THR A 39 -2.25 -8.01 15.34
CA THR A 39 -2.68 -8.37 13.99
C THR A 39 -3.43 -7.19 13.39
N SER A 40 -2.80 -6.47 12.47
CA SER A 40 -3.51 -5.54 11.62
C SER A 40 -4.57 -6.29 10.84
N THR A 41 -5.70 -5.65 10.58
CA THR A 41 -6.63 -6.09 9.54
C THR A 41 -5.84 -6.18 8.23
N PRO A 42 -5.85 -7.33 7.55
CA PRO A 42 -5.10 -7.48 6.31
C PRO A 42 -5.70 -6.64 5.18
N GLN A 43 -4.82 -6.14 4.32
CA GLN A 43 -5.18 -5.65 3.00
C GLN A 43 -4.87 -6.73 1.97
N CYS A 44 -5.87 -7.16 1.22
CA CYS A 44 -5.70 -8.14 0.17
C CYS A 44 -4.84 -7.58 -0.96
N GLN A 45 -3.77 -8.29 -1.35
CA GLN A 45 -2.89 -7.85 -2.44
C GLN A 45 -3.43 -8.19 -3.84
N HIS A 46 -4.57 -8.90 -3.90
CA HIS A 46 -5.27 -9.22 -5.15
C HIS A 46 -6.29 -8.14 -5.50
N CYS A 47 -7.21 -7.84 -4.59
CA CYS A 47 -8.31 -6.90 -4.82
C CYS A 47 -8.12 -5.55 -4.12
N TRP A 48 -7.08 -5.40 -3.30
CA TRP A 48 -6.72 -4.18 -2.56
C TRP A 48 -7.72 -3.70 -1.50
N HIS A 49 -8.76 -4.49 -1.22
CA HIS A 49 -9.69 -4.24 -0.11
C HIS A 49 -9.08 -4.63 1.23
N TRP A 50 -9.41 -3.86 2.26
CA TRP A 50 -9.14 -4.27 3.65
C TRP A 50 -10.17 -5.29 4.12
N GLY A 51 -9.79 -6.10 5.12
CA GLY A 51 -10.71 -7.01 5.82
C GLY A 51 -10.47 -8.50 5.57
N HIS A 52 -9.67 -8.87 4.57
CA HIS A 52 -9.33 -10.27 4.28
C HIS A 52 -7.91 -10.42 3.75
N THR A 53 -7.33 -11.60 3.93
CA THR A 53 -6.02 -11.95 3.37
C THR A 53 -6.15 -12.28 1.88
N THR A 54 -5.04 -12.20 1.15
CA THR A 54 -4.99 -12.59 -0.26
C THR A 54 -5.48 -14.03 -0.50
N ASP A 55 -5.17 -14.96 0.41
CA ASP A 55 -5.56 -16.37 0.30
C ASP A 55 -7.08 -16.60 0.43
N MET A 56 -7.79 -15.69 1.10
CA MET A 56 -9.25 -15.72 1.25
C MET A 56 -9.97 -14.90 0.18
N CYS A 57 -9.24 -14.35 -0.80
CA CYS A 57 -9.82 -13.47 -1.79
C CYS A 57 -10.58 -14.25 -2.87
N CYS A 58 -11.83 -13.87 -3.12
CA CYS A 58 -12.65 -14.43 -4.21
C CYS A 58 -12.40 -13.76 -5.57
N CYS A 59 -11.55 -12.73 -5.64
CA CYS A 59 -11.28 -12.08 -6.92
C CYS A 59 -10.45 -13.02 -7.83
N PRO A 60 -10.91 -13.26 -9.07
CA PRO A 60 -10.28 -14.25 -9.96
C PRO A 60 -8.92 -13.79 -10.52
N VAL A 61 -8.65 -12.48 -10.51
CA VAL A 61 -7.44 -11.88 -11.10
C VAL A 61 -6.95 -10.74 -10.20
N ALA A 62 -5.63 -10.58 -10.11
CA ALA A 62 -5.00 -9.46 -9.42
C ALA A 62 -5.33 -8.14 -10.11
N CYS A 63 -5.76 -7.16 -9.31
CA CYS A 63 -6.10 -5.84 -9.79
C CYS A 63 -4.96 -4.84 -9.56
N CYS A 64 -4.91 -3.81 -10.37
CA CYS A 64 -3.99 -2.69 -10.20
C CYS A 64 -4.49 -1.81 -9.04
N PRO A 65 -3.65 -1.44 -8.04
CA PRO A 65 -4.09 -0.56 -6.95
C PRO A 65 -4.42 0.87 -7.41
N ILE A 66 -3.99 1.27 -8.60
CA ILE A 66 -4.19 2.64 -9.15
C ILE A 66 -5.53 2.78 -9.88
N CYS A 67 -5.97 1.72 -10.57
CA CYS A 67 -7.13 1.78 -11.48
C CYS A 67 -8.03 0.55 -11.46
N THR A 68 -7.82 -0.35 -10.48
CA THR A 68 -8.63 -1.55 -10.19
C THR A 68 -8.82 -2.52 -11.38
N SER A 69 -8.05 -2.35 -12.45
CA SER A 69 -8.10 -3.14 -13.67
C SER A 69 -7.18 -4.36 -13.58
N PRO A 70 -7.40 -5.45 -14.35
CA PRO A 70 -6.72 -6.73 -14.19
C PRO A 70 -5.27 -6.70 -14.72
N HIS A 71 -4.39 -5.98 -14.03
CA HIS A 71 -2.96 -5.91 -14.28
C HIS A 71 -2.19 -5.50 -13.03
N SER A 72 -0.88 -5.77 -13.00
CA SER A 72 -0.03 -5.36 -11.88
C SER A 72 0.23 -3.85 -11.86
N LYS A 73 0.60 -3.29 -10.70
CA LYS A 73 1.06 -1.89 -10.60
C LYS A 73 2.25 -1.62 -11.53
N ALA A 74 3.19 -2.57 -11.66
CA ALA A 74 4.38 -2.45 -12.51
C ALA A 74 4.02 -2.35 -14.01
N SER A 75 3.02 -3.09 -14.46
CA SER A 75 2.55 -3.07 -15.85
C SER A 75 1.60 -1.91 -16.15
N HIS A 76 1.26 -1.08 -15.15
CA HIS A 76 0.27 -0.03 -15.31
C HIS A 76 0.66 0.97 -16.40
N CYS A 77 1.89 1.47 -16.41
CA CYS A 77 2.33 2.45 -17.41
C CYS A 77 2.32 1.89 -18.85
N GLN A 78 2.54 0.59 -19.01
CA GLN A 78 2.59 -0.07 -20.33
C GLN A 78 1.20 -0.39 -20.89
N LEU A 79 0.24 -0.68 -20.02
CA LEU A 79 -1.08 -1.18 -20.41
C LEU A 79 -2.16 -0.10 -20.43
N THR A 80 -1.91 1.07 -19.84
CA THR A 80 -2.93 2.11 -19.69
C THR A 80 -2.62 3.34 -20.53
N GLY A 81 -3.63 3.81 -21.28
CA GLY A 81 -3.49 4.96 -22.18
C GLY A 81 -3.21 6.30 -21.49
N CYS A 82 -3.31 6.38 -20.16
CA CYS A 82 -3.01 7.60 -19.40
C CYS A 82 -1.53 7.97 -19.40
N TYR A 83 -0.63 6.99 -19.52
CA TYR A 83 0.80 7.26 -19.69
C TYR A 83 1.16 7.62 -21.13
N HIS A 84 0.43 7.08 -22.11
CA HIS A 84 0.75 7.26 -23.53
C HIS A 84 0.32 8.63 -24.07
N GLY A 85 -0.47 9.39 -23.30
CA GLY A 85 -1.06 10.63 -23.76
C GLY A 85 -2.13 10.40 -24.83
N ASN A 86 -2.71 11.51 -25.30
CA ASN A 86 -3.69 11.49 -26.37
C ASN A 86 -3.43 12.66 -27.33
N PRO A 87 -2.64 12.45 -28.40
CA PRO A 87 -2.36 13.50 -29.37
C PRO A 87 -3.59 13.93 -30.18
N LYS A 88 -4.66 13.11 -30.18
CA LYS A 88 -5.92 13.42 -30.86
C LYS A 88 -6.93 14.16 -29.95
N ALA A 89 -6.65 14.30 -28.66
CA ALA A 89 -7.49 15.08 -27.75
C ALA A 89 -7.45 16.58 -28.08
N LYS A 90 -8.47 17.32 -27.65
CA LYS A 90 -8.54 18.78 -27.76
C LYS A 90 -8.73 19.37 -26.36
N PRO A 91 -7.66 19.90 -25.71
CA PRO A 91 -6.28 20.02 -26.19
C PRO A 91 -5.52 18.67 -26.22
N PRO A 92 -4.44 18.54 -27.02
CA PRO A 92 -3.59 17.36 -27.02
C PRO A 92 -3.02 17.08 -25.63
N VAL A 93 -3.07 15.82 -25.20
CA VAL A 93 -2.51 15.39 -23.91
C VAL A 93 -1.15 14.76 -24.18
N PRO A 94 -0.04 15.30 -23.65
CA PRO A 94 1.28 14.69 -23.83
C PRO A 94 1.39 13.36 -23.05
N PRO A 95 2.29 12.46 -23.46
CA PRO A 95 2.61 11.29 -22.66
C PRO A 95 3.23 11.70 -21.31
N THR A 96 2.94 10.91 -20.29
CA THR A 96 3.48 11.11 -18.93
C THR A 96 4.90 10.56 -18.88
N PRO A 97 5.90 11.32 -18.38
CA PRO A 97 7.26 10.81 -18.18
C PRO A 97 7.27 9.58 -17.26
N ALA A 98 8.22 8.66 -17.45
CA ALA A 98 8.31 7.41 -16.70
C ALA A 98 8.42 7.61 -15.17
N ASP A 99 8.93 8.77 -14.75
CA ASP A 99 9.18 9.10 -13.34
C ASP A 99 8.02 9.87 -12.67
N VAL A 100 6.93 10.12 -13.39
CA VAL A 100 5.77 10.89 -12.90
C VAL A 100 4.62 9.94 -12.59
N SER A 101 3.97 10.18 -11.44
CA SER A 101 2.75 9.47 -11.03
C SER A 101 1.68 9.55 -12.10
N CYS A 102 0.86 8.49 -12.20
CA CYS A 102 -0.21 8.43 -13.19
C CYS A 102 -1.09 9.69 -13.11
N PRO A 103 -1.33 10.40 -14.22
CA PRO A 103 -2.12 11.63 -14.21
C PRO A 103 -3.60 11.35 -13.93
N HIS A 104 -4.06 10.12 -14.14
CA HIS A 104 -5.31 9.66 -13.55
C HIS A 104 -5.00 8.94 -12.25
N ILE A 105 -5.73 9.28 -11.20
CA ILE A 105 -5.84 8.41 -10.04
C ILE A 105 -7.32 8.15 -9.86
N HIS A 106 -7.71 6.88 -9.88
CA HIS A 106 -9.10 6.50 -9.62
C HIS A 106 -9.41 6.72 -8.14
N ALA A 107 -10.69 6.83 -7.82
CA ALA A 107 -11.10 6.84 -6.42
C ALA A 107 -10.64 5.52 -5.76
N CYS A 108 -9.98 5.64 -4.61
CA CYS A 108 -9.59 4.50 -3.80
C CYS A 108 -10.83 3.66 -3.49
N LEU A 109 -10.79 2.37 -3.80
CA LEU A 109 -11.87 1.44 -3.51
C LEU A 109 -12.27 1.34 -2.03
N ASN A 110 -11.40 1.76 -1.11
CA ASN A 110 -11.67 1.72 0.33
C ASN A 110 -12.34 3.00 0.84
N CYS A 111 -11.82 4.18 0.51
CA CYS A 111 -12.29 5.46 1.07
C CYS A 111 -12.92 6.41 0.03
N SER A 112 -12.97 6.00 -1.24
CA SER A 112 -13.49 6.79 -2.37
C SER A 112 -12.76 8.11 -2.66
N THR A 113 -11.60 8.37 -2.06
CA THR A 113 -10.79 9.58 -2.33
C THR A 113 -9.70 9.34 -3.37
N LYS A 114 -9.11 10.41 -3.94
CA LYS A 114 -8.16 10.33 -5.07
C LYS A 114 -6.75 9.93 -4.63
N HIS A 115 -6.53 8.65 -4.37
CA HIS A 115 -5.22 8.05 -4.16
C HIS A 115 -5.26 6.55 -4.56
N ALA A 116 -4.09 5.94 -4.77
CA ALA A 116 -4.01 4.50 -5.04
C ALA A 116 -4.40 3.69 -3.78
N ALA A 117 -4.93 2.49 -3.96
CA ALA A 117 -5.39 1.67 -2.83
C ALA A 117 -4.26 1.23 -1.89
N ASP A 118 -3.01 1.22 -2.35
CA ASP A 118 -1.81 0.91 -1.58
C ASP A 118 -1.13 2.14 -0.95
N ASP A 119 -1.77 3.31 -0.99
CA ASP A 119 -1.25 4.54 -0.39
C ASP A 119 -1.43 4.53 1.14
N HIS A 120 -0.33 4.76 1.87
CA HIS A 120 -0.31 4.84 3.33
C HIS A 120 -1.05 6.08 3.90
N HIS A 121 -1.38 7.07 3.07
CA HIS A 121 -2.26 8.18 3.44
C HIS A 121 -3.74 7.77 3.52
N CYS A 122 -4.10 6.57 3.04
CA CYS A 122 -5.46 6.06 3.15
C CYS A 122 -5.88 5.99 4.63
N PRO A 123 -7.08 6.47 5.01
CA PRO A 123 -7.58 6.32 6.37
C PRO A 123 -7.58 4.86 6.85
N TYR A 124 -7.84 3.89 5.96
CA TYR A 124 -7.78 2.47 6.29
C TYR A 124 -6.39 2.00 6.69
N TRP A 125 -5.32 2.56 6.10
CA TRP A 125 -3.95 2.26 6.52
C TRP A 125 -3.70 2.75 7.95
N ARG A 126 -4.10 3.99 8.26
CA ARG A 126 -3.97 4.55 9.62
C ARG A 126 -4.76 3.76 10.66
N HIS A 127 -5.89 3.19 10.26
CA HIS A 127 -6.76 2.39 11.11
C HIS A 127 -6.57 0.88 10.94
N CYS A 128 -5.47 0.42 10.32
CA CYS A 128 -5.23 -1.00 10.06
C CYS A 128 -5.20 -1.84 11.35
N PHE A 129 -4.85 -1.26 12.49
CA PHE A 129 -4.89 -1.91 13.81
C PHE A 129 -6.23 -1.75 14.55
N ASN A 130 -7.21 -1.05 13.99
CA ASN A 130 -8.54 -0.87 14.60
C ASN A 130 -9.60 -1.67 13.83
N TRP A 131 -9.81 -2.92 14.24
CA TRP A 131 -10.73 -3.82 13.55
C TRP A 131 -12.17 -3.30 13.52
N SER A 132 -12.67 -2.70 14.60
CA SER A 132 -14.04 -2.16 14.65
C SER A 132 -14.25 -0.94 13.76
N TRP A 133 -13.18 -0.27 13.33
CA TRP A 133 -13.27 0.85 12.38
C TRP A 133 -13.31 0.36 10.92
N ILE A 134 -12.68 -0.77 10.61
CA ILE A 134 -12.60 -1.30 9.23
C ILE A 134 -13.86 -2.07 8.82
N GLN A 135 -14.62 -2.60 9.77
CA GLN A 135 -15.87 -3.37 9.57
C GLN A 135 -16.89 -2.63 8.68
#